data_AF-A0A6B3QQ51-F1
#
_entry.id   AF-A0A6B3QQ51-F1
#
_cell.length_a   1.000
_cell.length_b   1.000
_cell.length_c   1.000
_cell.angle_alpha   90.00
_cell.angle_beta   90.00
_cell.angle_gamma   90.00
#
_symmetry.space_group_name_H-M   'P 1'
#
loop_
_entity.id
_entity.type
_entity.pdbx_description
1 polymer ?
#
loop_
_entity_poly.entity_id
_entity_poly.type
_entity_poly.pdbx_seq_one_letter_code
_entity_poly.pdbx_strand_id
1 'polypeptide(L)'
;MLIPFRTRAVEEGYPWEDIAPLPAEEVDRWIGHVRPCAVLTSGGDGPVAGRFGGPLLLPAEIPDPEHPYLASVDFAALPKDATDLPLPPDGHLLLFASLEETDGDGNCGQAIYLPAGTPVEERDKSTWNGYPGDDYYQKIVDSYPQGELRARTEPDLPYHSLPGFPHADELVTVWCDVSDRRGHLQLGGYADQEDSDPDPLEIIASRAVRQANRGRWGDGEPVSSAVEDWVLLAHWNPNISNREGADVQWGIQRADLRARRFDRTFSTVYWNP
;
A
#
# COMPACT_ATOMS: atom_id res chain seq x y z
N MET A 1 -15.35 11.76 -3.44
CA MET A 1 -15.28 10.63 -4.39
C MET A 1 -16.55 9.80 -4.41
N LEU A 2 -17.17 9.43 -3.28
CA LEU A 2 -18.41 8.61 -3.28
C LEU A 2 -19.58 9.21 -4.07
N ILE A 3 -19.84 10.52 -3.96
CA ILE A 3 -20.91 11.17 -4.74
C ILE A 3 -20.61 11.10 -6.25
N PRO A 4 -19.42 11.56 -6.74
CA PRO A 4 -19.03 11.36 -8.13
C PRO A 4 -19.14 9.91 -8.61
N PHE A 5 -18.66 8.94 -7.82
CA PHE A 5 -18.76 7.52 -8.12
C PHE A 5 -20.21 7.09 -8.32
N ARG A 6 -21.09 7.39 -7.35
CA ARG A 6 -22.50 7.03 -7.42
C ARG A 6 -23.19 7.65 -8.64
N THR A 7 -22.95 8.94 -8.89
CA THR A 7 -23.52 9.64 -10.06
C THR A 7 -23.07 8.97 -11.35
N ARG A 8 -21.77 8.69 -11.49
CA ARG A 8 -21.25 8.03 -12.69
C ARG A 8 -21.85 6.64 -12.87
N ALA A 9 -21.81 5.81 -11.83
CA ALA A 9 -22.32 4.44 -11.88
C ALA A 9 -23.83 4.36 -12.16
N VAL A 10 -24.65 5.24 -11.57
CA VAL A 10 -26.13 5.14 -11.64
C VAL A 10 -26.74 5.93 -12.78
N GLU A 11 -26.14 7.05 -13.17
CA GLU A 11 -26.77 8.02 -14.10
C GLU A 11 -26.04 8.08 -15.45
N GLU A 12 -24.71 7.97 -15.46
CA GLU A 12 -23.89 8.21 -16.65
C GLU A 12 -23.47 6.90 -17.34
N GLY A 13 -23.14 5.87 -16.57
CA GLY A 13 -22.36 4.72 -17.05
C GLY A 13 -20.89 5.09 -17.25
N TYR A 14 -20.16 4.27 -18.02
CA TYR A 14 -18.78 4.56 -18.42
C TYR A 14 -18.59 4.34 -19.93
N PRO A 15 -18.70 5.42 -20.74
CA PRO A 15 -18.78 5.31 -22.20
C PRO A 15 -17.52 4.77 -22.87
N TRP A 16 -16.36 4.86 -22.22
CA TRP A 16 -15.09 4.39 -22.79
C TRP A 16 -15.00 2.85 -22.85
N GLU A 17 -15.80 2.16 -22.05
CA GLU A 17 -15.88 0.69 -22.00
C GLU A 17 -17.30 0.17 -22.25
N ASP A 18 -18.18 0.98 -22.86
CA ASP A 18 -19.58 0.63 -23.15
C ASP A 18 -20.39 0.17 -21.92
N ILE A 19 -20.03 0.63 -20.72
CA ILE A 19 -20.75 0.31 -19.48
C ILE A 19 -22.01 1.16 -19.39
N ALA A 20 -23.17 0.50 -19.38
CA ALA A 20 -24.46 1.15 -19.15
C ALA A 20 -24.65 1.54 -17.67
N PRO A 21 -25.53 2.50 -17.35
CA PRO A 21 -25.86 2.83 -15.97
C PRO A 21 -26.36 1.61 -15.18
N LEU A 22 -25.87 1.47 -13.95
CA LEU A 22 -26.07 0.31 -13.08
C LEU A 22 -27.25 0.50 -12.10
N PRO A 23 -27.83 -0.58 -11.56
CA PRO A 23 -28.90 -0.48 -10.57
C PRO A 23 -28.48 0.26 -9.30
N ALA A 24 -29.20 1.31 -8.93
CA ALA A 24 -28.87 2.15 -7.77
C ALA A 24 -28.75 1.36 -6.45
N GLU A 25 -29.60 0.35 -6.24
CA GLU A 25 -29.55 -0.50 -5.05
C GLU A 25 -28.23 -1.29 -4.95
N GLU A 26 -27.71 -1.74 -6.09
CA GLU A 26 -26.44 -2.46 -6.15
C GLU A 26 -25.27 -1.51 -5.88
N VAL A 27 -25.26 -0.33 -6.50
CA VAL A 27 -24.25 0.71 -6.25
C VAL A 27 -24.25 1.14 -4.78
N ASP A 28 -25.43 1.33 -4.17
CA ASP A 28 -25.55 1.70 -2.76
C ASP A 28 -25.07 0.58 -1.82
N ARG A 29 -25.31 -0.69 -2.17
CA ARG A 29 -24.72 -1.84 -1.46
C ARG A 29 -23.20 -1.86 -1.58
N TRP A 30 -22.64 -1.56 -2.76
CA TRP A 30 -21.19 -1.49 -2.99
C TRP A 30 -20.54 -0.39 -2.15
N ILE A 31 -21.16 0.80 -2.12
CA ILE A 31 -20.74 1.92 -1.26
C ILE A 31 -20.74 1.52 0.23
N GLY A 32 -21.61 0.57 0.62
CA GLY A 32 -21.61 -0.01 1.96
C GLY A 32 -20.30 -0.69 2.38
N HIS A 33 -19.41 -1.02 1.44
CA HIS A 33 -18.08 -1.56 1.70
C HIS A 33 -17.00 -0.47 1.84
N VAL A 34 -17.35 0.81 1.86
CA VAL A 34 -16.35 1.89 1.98
C VAL A 34 -15.49 1.74 3.25
N ARG A 35 -14.18 1.93 3.09
CA ARG A 35 -13.22 2.03 4.19
C ARG A 35 -12.50 3.37 4.14
N PRO A 36 -12.21 4.01 5.29
CA PRO A 36 -11.35 5.19 5.30
C PRO A 36 -9.89 4.78 5.07
N CYS A 37 -9.19 5.55 4.25
CA CYS A 37 -7.74 5.45 4.06
C CYS A 37 -7.07 6.82 4.21
N ALA A 38 -5.81 6.81 4.66
CA ALA A 38 -4.98 7.99 4.68
C ALA A 38 -4.25 8.08 3.35
N VAL A 39 -4.60 9.05 2.52
CA VAL A 39 -3.92 9.31 1.23
C VAL A 39 -2.89 10.42 1.44
N LEU A 40 -1.63 10.10 1.19
CA LEU A 40 -0.46 10.95 1.34
C LEU A 40 0.08 11.33 -0.05
N THR A 41 0.09 12.62 -0.35
CA THR A 41 0.56 13.14 -1.66
C THR A 41 1.51 14.32 -1.45
N SER A 42 2.35 14.63 -2.43
CA SER A 42 3.30 15.77 -2.37
C SER A 42 2.62 17.15 -2.37
N GLY A 43 1.31 17.20 -2.63
CA GLY A 43 0.50 18.41 -2.66
C GLY A 43 -0.71 18.34 -1.73
N GLY A 44 -1.57 19.34 -1.81
CA GLY A 44 -2.79 19.41 -1.00
C GLY A 44 -2.68 20.30 0.24
N ASP A 45 -3.77 20.34 1.01
CA ASP A 45 -4.01 21.24 2.14
C ASP A 45 -3.99 20.53 3.50
N GLY A 46 -3.78 19.21 3.51
CA GLY A 46 -3.67 18.40 4.72
C GLY A 46 -2.38 18.66 5.52
N PRO A 47 -2.32 18.16 6.78
CA PRO A 47 -1.10 18.19 7.57
C PRO A 47 0.02 17.42 6.88
N VAL A 48 1.26 17.89 7.04
CA VAL A 48 2.44 17.11 6.65
C VAL A 48 2.53 15.93 7.62
N ALA A 49 2.34 14.73 7.11
CA ALA A 49 2.32 13.50 7.90
C ALA A 49 3.32 12.46 7.41
N GLY A 50 4.03 12.72 6.32
CA GLY A 50 5.06 11.82 5.84
C GLY A 50 6.05 12.52 4.93
N ARG A 51 6.97 11.72 4.39
CA ARG A 51 7.99 12.17 3.46
C ARG A 51 8.42 11.02 2.58
N PHE A 52 8.54 11.25 1.28
CA PHE A 52 9.34 10.37 0.43
C PHE A 52 10.83 10.71 0.57
N GLY A 53 11.65 9.67 0.76
CA GLY A 53 13.08 9.75 1.03
C GLY A 53 13.40 10.61 2.26
N GLY A 54 14.42 11.47 2.12
CA GLY A 54 15.04 12.17 3.26
C GLY A 54 16.08 11.32 4.02
N PRO A 55 16.53 11.78 5.20
CA PRO A 55 17.48 11.02 6.00
C PRO A 55 16.85 9.71 6.50
N LEU A 56 17.60 8.62 6.41
CA LEU A 56 17.19 7.35 6.98
C LEU A 56 17.54 7.36 8.47
N LEU A 57 16.55 7.64 9.31
CA LEU A 57 16.71 7.68 10.76
C LEU A 57 16.33 6.32 11.35
N LEU A 58 17.32 5.53 11.75
CA LEU A 58 17.13 4.20 12.34
C LEU A 58 18.00 4.03 13.58
N PRO A 59 17.58 3.21 14.57
CA PRO A 59 18.46 2.80 15.66
C PRO A 59 19.68 2.04 15.13
N ALA A 60 20.85 2.20 15.78
CA ALA A 60 22.11 1.60 15.35
C ALA A 60 22.09 0.05 15.40
N GLU A 61 21.21 -0.50 16.23
CA GLU A 61 21.07 -1.92 16.58
C GLU A 61 20.18 -2.67 15.58
N ILE A 62 19.39 -1.94 14.78
CA ILE A 62 18.60 -2.55 13.72
C ILE A 62 19.54 -2.87 12.54
N PRO A 63 19.51 -4.10 12.00
CA PRO A 63 20.26 -4.45 10.81
C PRO A 63 19.92 -3.53 9.63
N ASP A 64 20.85 -3.42 8.67
CA ASP A 64 20.56 -2.73 7.41
C ASP A 64 19.33 -3.36 6.72
N PRO A 65 18.35 -2.55 6.27
CA PRO A 65 17.19 -3.03 5.54
C PRO A 65 17.58 -3.80 4.28
N GLU A 66 16.73 -4.76 3.86
CA GLU A 66 17.00 -5.54 2.64
C GLU A 66 16.61 -4.78 1.37
N HIS A 67 15.75 -3.78 1.48
CA HIS A 67 15.22 -3.01 0.35
C HIS A 67 15.54 -1.52 0.45
N PRO A 68 15.54 -0.80 -0.68
CA PRO A 68 15.73 0.65 -0.71
C PRO A 68 14.72 1.41 0.15
N TYR A 69 15.20 2.46 0.84
CA TYR A 69 14.35 3.36 1.63
C TYR A 69 13.44 4.19 0.73
N LEU A 70 12.14 4.10 0.97
CA LEU A 70 11.10 4.78 0.19
C LEU A 70 10.54 6.00 0.93
N ALA A 71 9.98 5.80 2.12
CA ALA A 71 9.21 6.83 2.80
C ALA A 71 9.21 6.67 4.32
N SER A 72 8.91 7.77 5.01
CA SER A 72 8.49 7.77 6.41
C SER A 72 7.10 8.37 6.57
N VAL A 73 6.34 7.88 7.54
CA VAL A 73 5.04 8.41 7.95
C VAL A 73 5.03 8.62 9.46
N ASP A 74 4.69 9.81 9.93
CA ASP A 74 4.44 10.14 11.33
C ASP A 74 2.98 9.86 11.68
N PHE A 75 2.73 8.86 12.52
CA PHE A 75 1.39 8.50 12.93
C PHE A 75 0.70 9.57 13.78
N ALA A 76 1.44 10.39 14.52
CA ALA A 76 0.85 11.46 15.32
C ALA A 76 0.34 12.63 14.45
N ALA A 77 0.86 12.76 13.22
CA ALA A 77 0.48 13.80 12.28
C ALA A 77 -0.66 13.40 11.33
N LEU A 78 -1.04 12.12 11.30
CA LEU A 78 -2.17 11.66 10.52
C LEU A 78 -3.48 12.32 11.02
N PRO A 79 -4.42 12.65 10.12
CA PRO A 79 -5.74 13.07 10.53
C PRO A 79 -6.38 12.03 11.46
N LYS A 80 -7.16 12.50 12.42
CA LYS A 80 -7.93 11.59 13.29
C LYS A 80 -8.88 10.75 12.42
N ASP A 81 -9.00 9.46 12.74
CA ASP A 81 -9.86 8.52 12.03
C ASP A 81 -9.50 8.40 10.54
N ALA A 82 -8.23 8.66 10.17
CA ALA A 82 -7.76 8.57 8.80
C ALA A 82 -7.81 7.15 8.23
N THR A 83 -7.75 6.13 9.09
CA THR A 83 -7.89 4.73 8.70
C THR A 83 -8.79 4.00 9.71
N ASP A 84 -9.28 2.83 9.32
CA ASP A 84 -9.96 1.89 10.21
C ASP A 84 -8.99 0.90 10.87
N LEU A 85 -7.68 1.11 10.67
CA LEU A 85 -6.63 0.27 11.22
C LEU A 85 -6.31 0.69 12.66
N PRO A 86 -5.98 -0.26 13.56
CA PRO A 86 -5.52 0.04 14.91
C PRO A 86 -4.04 0.50 14.90
N LEU A 87 -3.72 1.57 14.16
CA LEU A 87 -2.38 2.13 14.10
C LEU A 87 -1.94 2.62 15.50
N PRO A 88 -0.63 2.53 15.83
CA PRO A 88 -0.10 3.23 16.98
C PRO A 88 -0.43 4.74 16.92
N PRO A 89 -0.69 5.39 18.07
CA PRO A 89 -1.11 6.79 18.10
C PRO A 89 0.02 7.79 17.79
N ASP A 90 1.27 7.33 17.82
CA ASP A 90 2.49 8.09 17.61
C ASP A 90 3.58 7.20 17.00
N GLY A 91 4.75 7.78 16.77
CA GLY A 91 5.90 7.10 16.18
C GLY A 91 5.93 7.19 14.66
N HIS A 92 6.98 6.63 14.08
CA HIS A 92 7.22 6.68 12.66
C HIS A 92 7.15 5.28 12.03
N LEU A 93 6.44 5.16 10.93
CA LEU A 93 6.52 4.03 10.03
C LEU A 93 7.53 4.35 8.92
N LEU A 94 8.56 3.53 8.79
CA LEU A 94 9.49 3.58 7.67
C LEU A 94 9.14 2.48 6.67
N LEU A 95 9.03 2.83 5.41
CA LEU A 95 8.71 1.93 4.31
C LEU A 95 9.91 1.78 3.38
N PHE A 96 10.16 0.55 2.99
CA PHE A 96 11.22 0.15 2.07
C PHE A 96 10.62 -0.71 0.96
N ALA A 97 11.04 -0.48 -0.29
CA ALA A 97 10.46 -1.15 -1.46
C ALA A 97 11.49 -1.38 -2.56
N SER A 98 11.40 -2.56 -3.18
CA SER A 98 11.95 -2.84 -4.50
C SER A 98 10.86 -2.75 -5.55
N LEU A 99 11.13 -2.03 -6.65
CA LEU A 99 10.28 -2.06 -7.85
C LEU A 99 10.63 -3.17 -8.83
N GLU A 100 11.70 -3.92 -8.58
CA GLU A 100 11.92 -5.18 -9.28
C GLU A 100 11.21 -6.31 -8.54
N GLU A 101 10.47 -7.13 -9.30
CA GLU A 101 10.01 -8.41 -8.79
C GLU A 101 11.25 -9.25 -8.47
N THR A 102 11.43 -9.59 -7.20
CA THR A 102 12.49 -10.52 -6.80
C THR A 102 12.24 -11.87 -7.47
N ASP A 103 13.29 -12.61 -7.87
CA ASP A 103 13.13 -13.95 -8.43
C ASP A 103 12.22 -14.85 -7.54
N GLY A 104 10.95 -15.02 -7.94
CA GLY A 104 9.95 -15.86 -7.25
C GLY A 104 9.01 -15.12 -6.28
N ASP A 105 8.43 -15.86 -5.32
CA ASP A 105 7.45 -15.35 -4.35
C ASP A 105 8.07 -14.49 -3.22
N GLY A 106 9.18 -13.79 -3.46
CA GLY A 106 9.93 -13.08 -2.41
C GLY A 106 9.19 -11.88 -1.84
N ASN A 107 9.58 -11.46 -0.63
CA ASN A 107 9.11 -10.19 -0.07
C ASN A 107 9.79 -9.04 -0.82
N CYS A 108 9.01 -8.13 -1.38
CA CYS A 108 9.50 -7.02 -2.21
C CYS A 108 9.66 -5.72 -1.43
N GLY A 109 9.46 -5.74 -0.12
CA GLY A 109 9.50 -4.56 0.73
C GLY A 109 9.57 -4.88 2.21
N GLN A 110 9.83 -3.86 3.02
CA GLN A 110 9.87 -3.95 4.48
C GLN A 110 9.16 -2.74 5.10
N ALA A 111 8.62 -2.95 6.30
CA ALA A 111 8.04 -1.89 7.11
C ALA A 111 8.66 -1.95 8.50
N ILE A 112 9.20 -0.82 8.98
CA ILE A 112 9.80 -0.71 10.30
C ILE A 112 9.05 0.36 11.07
N TYR A 113 8.45 -0.02 12.20
CA TYR A 113 7.82 0.93 13.11
C TYR A 113 8.79 1.33 14.21
N LEU A 114 8.99 2.63 14.36
CA LEU A 114 9.79 3.26 15.40
C LEU A 114 8.83 3.95 16.39
N PRO A 115 8.68 3.41 17.61
CA PRO A 115 7.93 4.10 18.66
C PRO A 115 8.44 5.53 18.89
N ALA A 116 7.54 6.43 19.30
CA ALA A 116 7.93 7.80 19.64
C ALA A 116 9.04 7.83 20.70
N GLY A 117 10.06 8.66 20.48
CA GLY A 117 11.21 8.79 21.38
C GLY A 117 12.27 7.69 21.25
N THR A 118 12.12 6.74 20.33
CA THR A 118 13.18 5.80 19.96
C THR A 118 14.44 6.56 19.52
N PRO A 119 15.61 6.34 20.15
CA PRO A 119 16.87 6.93 19.69
C PRO A 119 17.22 6.44 18.29
N VAL A 120 17.63 7.36 17.42
CA VAL A 120 17.96 7.08 16.03
C VAL A 120 19.25 7.80 15.63
N GLU A 121 19.95 7.22 14.68
CA GLU A 121 21.08 7.82 14.00
C GLU A 121 20.76 7.92 12.51
N GLU A 122 21.38 8.87 11.83
CA GLU A 122 21.30 8.92 10.37
C GLU A 122 22.15 7.79 9.78
N ARG A 123 21.49 6.86 9.09
CA ARG A 123 22.09 5.75 8.36
C ARG A 123 22.33 6.14 6.92
N ASP A 124 23.31 5.50 6.29
CA ASP A 124 23.42 5.55 4.83
C ASP A 124 22.22 4.83 4.20
N LYS A 125 21.51 5.51 3.30
CA LYS A 125 20.35 4.94 2.60
C LYS A 125 20.73 3.97 1.47
N SER A 126 22.02 3.92 1.11
CA SER A 126 22.57 3.06 0.07
C SER A 126 23.14 1.74 0.62
N THR A 127 23.12 1.50 1.93
CA THR A 127 23.64 0.27 2.55
C THR A 127 22.64 -0.89 2.63
N TRP A 128 21.60 -0.90 1.79
CA TRP A 128 20.63 -2.00 1.75
C TRP A 128 21.26 -3.27 1.15
N ASN A 129 20.81 -4.43 1.62
CA ASN A 129 21.47 -5.73 1.32
C ASN A 129 21.16 -6.33 -0.07
N GLY A 130 20.50 -5.60 -0.97
CA GLY A 130 20.14 -6.10 -2.30
C GLY A 130 21.08 -5.57 -3.39
N TYR A 131 21.44 -6.43 -4.34
CA TYR A 131 22.04 -6.11 -5.64
C TYR A 131 23.17 -5.05 -5.67
N PRO A 132 24.30 -5.25 -4.95
CA PRO A 132 25.46 -4.38 -5.08
C PRO A 132 26.02 -4.41 -6.52
N GLY A 133 26.05 -3.26 -7.18
CA GLY A 133 26.73 -3.06 -8.48
C GLY A 133 25.83 -3.08 -9.72
N ASP A 134 24.51 -3.03 -9.58
CA ASP A 134 23.60 -2.86 -10.72
C ASP A 134 23.26 -1.38 -10.94
N ASP A 135 23.96 -0.76 -11.90
CA ASP A 135 23.74 0.64 -12.30
C ASP A 135 22.30 0.91 -12.81
N TYR A 136 21.59 -0.11 -13.29
CA TYR A 136 20.19 0.04 -13.71
C TYR A 136 19.27 0.10 -12.50
N TYR A 137 19.45 -0.78 -11.52
CA TYR A 137 18.67 -0.76 -10.30
C TYR A 137 18.90 0.53 -9.50
N GLN A 138 20.14 1.00 -9.41
CA GLN A 138 20.44 2.27 -8.74
C GLN A 138 19.71 3.44 -9.41
N LYS A 139 19.58 3.47 -10.74
CA LYS A 139 18.81 4.52 -11.44
C LYS A 139 17.33 4.50 -11.09
N ILE A 140 16.75 3.31 -10.89
CA ILE A 140 15.35 3.18 -10.44
C ILE A 140 15.22 3.76 -9.04
N VAL A 141 16.09 3.38 -8.11
CA VAL A 141 16.07 3.90 -6.74
C VAL A 141 16.29 5.41 -6.70
N ASP A 142 17.21 5.92 -7.52
CA ASP A 142 17.47 7.36 -7.64
C ASP A 142 16.27 8.14 -8.20
N SER A 143 15.35 7.46 -8.90
CA SER A 143 14.10 8.03 -9.41
C SER A 143 12.95 8.02 -8.40
N TYR A 144 13.13 7.41 -7.21
CA TYR A 144 12.10 7.44 -6.17
C TYR A 144 11.77 8.89 -5.80
N PRO A 145 10.47 9.21 -5.60
CA PRO A 145 10.03 10.56 -5.29
C PRO A 145 10.71 11.07 -4.02
N GLN A 146 10.79 12.40 -3.87
CA GLN A 146 11.38 13.03 -2.69
C GLN A 146 10.48 14.17 -2.21
N GLY A 147 10.45 14.40 -0.91
CA GLY A 147 9.80 15.57 -0.31
C GLY A 147 8.64 15.23 0.61
N GLU A 148 8.07 16.26 1.21
CA GLU A 148 7.00 16.15 2.19
C GLU A 148 5.73 15.58 1.57
N LEU A 149 4.98 14.84 2.38
CA LEU A 149 3.68 14.28 2.05
C LEU A 149 2.61 14.81 2.99
N ARG A 150 1.52 15.29 2.40
CA ARG A 150 0.35 15.80 3.11
C ARG A 150 -0.74 14.76 3.10
N ALA A 151 -1.25 14.44 4.29
CA ALA A 151 -2.25 13.41 4.48
C ALA A 151 -3.68 13.98 4.43
N ARG A 152 -4.59 13.23 3.81
CA ARG A 152 -6.04 13.45 3.89
C ARG A 152 -6.74 12.12 4.14
N THR A 153 -7.85 12.18 4.85
CA THR A 153 -8.76 11.04 4.98
C THR A 153 -9.63 10.98 3.73
N GLU A 154 -9.57 9.85 3.03
CA GLU A 154 -10.32 9.64 1.80
C GLU A 154 -11.10 8.31 1.90
N PRO A 155 -12.30 8.21 1.31
CA PRO A 155 -13.00 6.94 1.17
C PRO A 155 -12.30 6.07 0.12
N ASP A 156 -12.28 4.77 0.36
CA ASP A 156 -11.77 3.76 -0.55
C ASP A 156 -12.77 2.61 -0.69
N LEU A 157 -12.96 2.16 -1.92
CA LEU A 157 -13.83 1.04 -2.27
C LEU A 157 -13.00 -0.13 -2.83
N PRO A 158 -13.55 -1.35 -2.83
CA PRO A 158 -12.84 -2.51 -3.37
C PRO A 158 -12.43 -2.33 -4.84
N TYR A 159 -11.25 -2.83 -5.18
CA TYR A 159 -10.70 -2.87 -6.56
C TYR A 159 -10.81 -4.27 -7.19
N HIS A 160 -11.52 -5.19 -6.53
CA HIS A 160 -11.67 -6.58 -6.96
C HIS A 160 -13.13 -7.02 -6.86
N SER A 161 -13.45 -8.08 -7.60
CA SER A 161 -14.80 -8.63 -7.67
C SER A 161 -15.28 -9.17 -6.31
N LEU A 162 -16.40 -8.65 -5.78
CA LEU A 162 -16.99 -9.15 -4.51
C LEU A 162 -18.15 -10.13 -4.76
N PRO A 163 -18.28 -11.20 -3.96
CA PRO A 163 -19.43 -12.10 -4.04
C PRO A 163 -20.77 -11.38 -3.83
N GLY A 164 -21.73 -11.65 -4.71
CA GLY A 164 -23.10 -11.12 -4.60
C GLY A 164 -23.33 -9.78 -5.30
N PHE A 165 -22.40 -9.35 -6.15
CA PHE A 165 -22.51 -8.18 -7.04
C PHE A 165 -22.42 -8.65 -8.50
N PRO A 166 -23.54 -8.74 -9.22
CA PRO A 166 -23.55 -9.13 -10.64
C PRO A 166 -22.73 -8.22 -11.55
N HIS A 167 -22.56 -6.94 -11.20
CA HIS A 167 -21.82 -5.94 -11.98
C HIS A 167 -20.54 -5.47 -11.27
N ALA A 168 -19.86 -6.39 -10.58
CA ALA A 168 -18.69 -6.06 -9.77
C ALA A 168 -17.55 -5.46 -10.61
N ASP A 169 -17.27 -6.02 -11.79
CA ASP A 169 -16.22 -5.53 -12.67
C ASP A 169 -16.52 -4.11 -13.15
N GLU A 170 -17.77 -3.82 -13.54
CA GLU A 170 -18.17 -2.46 -13.94
C GLU A 170 -18.10 -1.46 -12.77
N LEU A 171 -18.46 -1.89 -11.55
CA LEU A 171 -18.33 -1.08 -10.34
C LEU A 171 -16.86 -0.76 -10.04
N VAL A 172 -15.96 -1.74 -10.19
CA VAL A 172 -14.51 -1.56 -10.04
C VAL A 172 -14.00 -0.59 -11.11
N THR A 173 -14.31 -0.80 -12.39
CA THR A 173 -13.88 0.10 -13.48
C THR A 173 -14.30 1.56 -13.22
N VAL A 174 -15.57 1.78 -12.86
CA VAL A 174 -16.06 3.13 -12.56
C VAL A 174 -15.37 3.72 -11.32
N TRP A 175 -15.07 2.90 -10.32
CA TRP A 175 -14.34 3.33 -9.13
C TRP A 175 -12.92 3.77 -9.47
N CYS A 176 -12.15 2.95 -10.20
CA CYS A 176 -10.78 3.25 -10.61
C CYS A 176 -10.67 4.58 -11.37
N ASP A 177 -11.61 4.87 -12.27
CA ASP A 177 -11.65 6.14 -12.99
C ASP A 177 -11.94 7.34 -12.08
N VAL A 178 -12.83 7.18 -11.09
CA VAL A 178 -13.20 8.25 -10.15
C VAL A 178 -12.12 8.46 -9.08
N SER A 179 -11.39 7.42 -8.71
CA SER A 179 -10.41 7.42 -7.63
C SER A 179 -8.96 7.61 -8.10
N ASP A 180 -8.69 7.88 -9.38
CA ASP A 180 -7.33 7.99 -9.94
C ASP A 180 -6.40 8.86 -9.06
N ARG A 181 -5.50 8.19 -8.34
CA ARG A 181 -4.56 8.76 -7.36
C ARG A 181 -3.13 8.43 -7.81
N ARG A 182 -2.65 8.98 -8.92
CA ARG A 182 -1.25 8.70 -9.34
C ARG A 182 -0.22 9.23 -8.34
N GLY A 183 0.86 8.49 -8.14
CA GLY A 183 2.01 8.97 -7.36
C GLY A 183 1.76 9.08 -5.84
N HIS A 184 0.71 8.44 -5.35
CA HIS A 184 0.30 8.53 -3.95
C HIS A 184 0.94 7.42 -3.09
N LEU A 185 1.04 7.71 -1.79
CA LEU A 185 1.19 6.70 -0.76
C LEU A 185 -0.12 6.63 0.02
N GLN A 186 -0.66 5.44 0.25
CA GLN A 186 -1.88 5.20 1.00
C GLN A 186 -1.57 4.36 2.24
N LEU A 187 -2.24 4.65 3.36
CA LEU A 187 -2.35 3.73 4.50
C LEU A 187 -3.79 3.27 4.68
N GLY A 188 -3.99 1.97 4.91
CA GLY A 188 -5.32 1.37 5.00
C GLY A 188 -6.07 1.38 3.66
N GLY A 189 -7.39 1.27 3.70
CA GLY A 189 -8.20 1.10 2.48
C GLY A 189 -8.10 -0.30 1.88
N TYR A 190 -8.30 -0.38 0.58
CA TYR A 190 -8.21 -1.59 -0.23
C TYR A 190 -6.90 -1.61 -1.01
N ALA A 191 -6.37 -2.82 -1.24
CA ALA A 191 -5.24 -2.97 -2.14
C ALA A 191 -5.71 -2.85 -3.58
N ASP A 192 -4.88 -2.20 -4.39
CA ASP A 192 -5.12 -1.93 -5.80
C ASP A 192 -3.85 -2.24 -6.59
N GLN A 193 -4.06 -2.66 -7.83
CA GLN A 193 -3.08 -2.83 -8.91
C GLN A 193 -3.84 -2.93 -10.24
N GLU A 194 -3.16 -2.76 -11.36
CA GLU A 194 -3.77 -2.78 -12.70
C GLU A 194 -4.68 -4.01 -12.94
N ASP A 195 -4.26 -5.19 -12.48
CA ASP A 195 -5.07 -6.42 -12.48
C ASP A 195 -5.33 -6.89 -11.04
N SER A 196 -6.43 -6.41 -10.46
CA SER A 196 -6.79 -6.67 -9.06
C SER A 196 -7.67 -7.93 -8.87
N ASP A 197 -7.82 -8.80 -9.87
CA ASP A 197 -8.45 -10.12 -9.71
C ASP A 197 -7.43 -11.26 -9.91
N PRO A 198 -7.00 -11.97 -8.84
CA PRO A 198 -7.53 -11.92 -7.47
C PRO A 198 -7.05 -10.71 -6.67
N ASP A 199 -7.76 -10.42 -5.56
CA ASP A 199 -7.40 -9.36 -4.60
C ASP A 199 -5.89 -9.40 -4.28
N PRO A 200 -5.15 -8.27 -4.41
CA PRO A 200 -3.73 -8.25 -4.09
C PRO A 200 -3.42 -8.73 -2.65
N LEU A 201 -4.35 -8.58 -1.70
CA LEU A 201 -4.18 -9.16 -0.35
C LEU A 201 -4.22 -10.69 -0.33
N GLU A 202 -4.99 -11.33 -1.21
CA GLU A 202 -4.95 -12.79 -1.37
C GLU A 202 -3.58 -13.24 -1.90
N ILE A 203 -3.02 -12.49 -2.85
CA ILE A 203 -1.67 -12.72 -3.38
C ILE A 203 -0.63 -12.60 -2.26
N ILE A 204 -0.70 -11.52 -1.46
CA ILE A 204 0.19 -11.30 -0.30
C ILE A 204 0.09 -12.46 0.68
N ALA A 205 -1.12 -12.81 1.15
CA ALA A 205 -1.31 -13.88 2.13
C ALA A 205 -0.78 -15.22 1.60
N SER A 206 -1.07 -15.54 0.33
CA SER A 206 -0.61 -16.76 -0.34
C SER A 206 0.92 -16.82 -0.46
N ARG A 207 1.57 -15.72 -0.89
CA ARG A 207 3.04 -15.63 -0.97
C ARG A 207 3.69 -15.70 0.41
N ALA A 208 3.15 -15.01 1.42
CA ALA A 208 3.63 -15.04 2.79
C ALA A 208 3.62 -16.47 3.38
N VAL A 209 2.51 -17.20 3.20
CA VAL A 209 2.40 -18.61 3.61
C VAL A 209 3.43 -19.48 2.89
N ARG A 210 3.62 -19.31 1.58
CA ARG A 210 4.64 -20.06 0.82
C ARG A 210 6.05 -19.78 1.34
N GLN A 211 6.39 -18.53 1.64
CA GLN A 211 7.71 -18.17 2.18
C GLN A 211 7.93 -18.68 3.60
N ALA A 212 6.92 -18.61 4.46
CA ALA A 212 6.97 -19.17 5.81
C ALA A 212 7.16 -20.69 5.80
N ASN A 213 6.42 -21.41 4.95
CA ASN A 213 6.57 -22.86 4.77
C ASN A 213 7.97 -23.26 4.26
N ARG A 214 8.66 -22.34 3.56
CA ARG A 214 10.05 -22.52 3.11
C ARG A 214 11.09 -22.08 4.16
N GLY A 215 10.66 -21.57 5.32
CA GLY A 215 11.53 -21.05 6.38
C GLY A 215 12.27 -19.77 5.99
N ARG A 216 11.73 -18.99 5.04
CA ARG A 216 12.37 -17.78 4.51
C ARG A 216 11.71 -16.48 5.00
N TRP A 217 10.62 -16.59 5.76
CA TRP A 217 9.89 -15.44 6.31
C TRP A 217 9.12 -15.84 7.58
N GLY A 218 8.84 -14.86 8.44
CA GLY A 218 7.96 -15.02 9.59
C GLY A 218 8.54 -15.80 10.77
N ASP A 219 9.87 -16.01 10.81
CA ASP A 219 10.62 -16.60 11.93
C ASP A 219 10.07 -17.92 12.49
N GLY A 220 9.41 -18.71 11.63
CA GLY A 220 8.79 -19.99 12.00
C GLY A 220 7.48 -19.86 12.78
N GLU A 221 6.94 -18.64 12.92
CA GLU A 221 5.64 -18.41 13.53
C GLU A 221 4.48 -18.69 12.57
N PRO A 222 3.28 -19.01 13.08
CA PRO A 222 2.09 -19.24 12.26
C PRO A 222 1.76 -18.04 11.37
N VAL A 223 1.42 -18.33 10.12
CA VAL A 223 0.98 -17.36 9.11
C VAL A 223 -0.39 -17.80 8.62
N SER A 224 -1.38 -16.92 8.74
CA SER A 224 -2.73 -17.24 8.29
C SER A 224 -2.81 -17.27 6.76
N SER A 225 -3.44 -18.31 6.23
CA SER A 225 -3.82 -18.40 4.83
C SER A 225 -5.17 -17.72 4.54
N ALA A 226 -5.87 -17.25 5.57
CA ALA A 226 -7.19 -16.64 5.46
C ALA A 226 -7.03 -15.13 5.21
N VAL A 227 -7.49 -14.63 4.07
CA VAL A 227 -7.29 -13.22 3.67
C VAL A 227 -7.95 -12.24 4.64
N GLU A 228 -9.03 -12.65 5.32
CA GLU A 228 -9.71 -11.85 6.34
C GLU A 228 -8.84 -11.53 7.56
N ASP A 229 -7.80 -12.33 7.82
CA ASP A 229 -6.82 -12.07 8.87
C ASP A 229 -5.78 -11.01 8.46
N TRP A 230 -5.75 -10.62 7.18
CA TRP A 230 -4.83 -9.63 6.64
C TRP A 230 -5.50 -8.27 6.44
N VAL A 231 -4.66 -7.24 6.42
CA VAL A 231 -5.01 -5.88 6.02
C VAL A 231 -3.92 -5.30 5.15
N LEU A 232 -4.32 -4.40 4.25
CA LEU A 232 -3.40 -3.47 3.63
C LEU A 232 -2.89 -2.50 4.71
N LEU A 233 -1.59 -2.55 4.99
CA LEU A 233 -0.92 -1.56 5.81
C LEU A 233 -0.66 -0.30 4.98
N ALA A 234 -0.01 -0.47 3.82
CA ALA A 234 0.37 0.62 2.94
C ALA A 234 0.29 0.20 1.47
N HIS A 235 0.05 1.16 0.58
CA HIS A 235 0.13 1.00 -0.87
C HIS A 235 0.83 2.21 -1.46
N TRP A 236 1.78 1.97 -2.36
CA TRP A 236 2.49 3.02 -3.09
C TRP A 236 2.31 2.81 -4.59
N ASN A 237 1.75 3.83 -5.24
CA ASN A 237 1.79 3.98 -6.68
C ASN A 237 2.97 4.90 -7.03
N PRO A 238 4.06 4.40 -7.64
CA PRO A 238 5.28 5.14 -7.91
C PRO A 238 5.10 6.22 -8.97
N ASN A 239 4.28 5.98 -10.00
CA ASN A 239 4.14 6.86 -11.16
C ASN A 239 5.51 7.31 -11.73
N ILE A 240 6.45 6.37 -11.80
CA ILE A 240 7.82 6.56 -12.30
C ILE A 240 7.88 6.19 -13.77
N SER A 241 8.64 6.96 -14.56
CA SER A 241 8.80 6.69 -15.99
C SER A 241 9.44 5.33 -16.29
N ASN A 242 8.85 4.58 -17.23
CA ASN A 242 9.15 3.18 -17.55
C ASN A 242 8.82 2.17 -16.43
N ARG A 243 8.03 2.60 -15.45
CA ARG A 243 7.41 1.79 -14.39
C ARG A 243 5.98 2.28 -14.14
N GLU A 244 5.34 2.83 -15.17
CA GLU A 244 3.93 3.19 -15.13
C GLU A 244 3.10 1.93 -14.88
N GLY A 245 2.04 2.03 -14.07
CA GLY A 245 1.21 0.89 -13.67
C GLY A 245 1.87 -0.05 -12.65
N ALA A 246 3.07 0.27 -12.15
CA ALA A 246 3.62 -0.46 -11.02
C ALA A 246 2.87 -0.10 -9.72
N ASP A 247 2.70 -1.06 -8.82
CA ASP A 247 2.12 -0.85 -7.51
C ASP A 247 2.86 -1.68 -6.47
N VAL A 248 3.15 -1.09 -5.31
CA VAL A 248 3.76 -1.80 -4.19
C VAL A 248 2.77 -1.82 -3.03
N GLN A 249 2.44 -3.01 -2.54
CA GLN A 249 1.51 -3.18 -1.43
C GLN A 249 2.22 -3.87 -0.27
N TRP A 250 1.94 -3.40 0.94
CA TRP A 250 2.39 -3.98 2.20
C TRP A 250 1.17 -4.55 2.92
N GLY A 251 1.07 -5.86 3.03
CA GLY A 251 0.07 -6.53 3.85
C GLY A 251 0.61 -6.93 5.21
N ILE A 252 -0.22 -6.89 6.23
CA ILE A 252 0.11 -7.35 7.59
C ILE A 252 -1.08 -8.09 8.20
N GLN A 253 -0.80 -9.12 9.00
CA GLN A 253 -1.86 -9.78 9.77
C GLN A 253 -2.41 -8.83 10.83
N ARG A 254 -3.73 -8.82 11.04
CA ARG A 254 -4.41 -7.98 12.05
C ARG A 254 -3.86 -8.20 13.46
N ALA A 255 -3.52 -9.44 13.79
CA ALA A 255 -2.93 -9.79 15.07
C ALA A 255 -1.54 -9.16 15.25
N ASP A 256 -0.70 -9.21 14.22
CA ASP A 256 0.64 -8.61 14.23
C ASP A 256 0.56 -7.09 14.27
N LEU A 257 -0.37 -6.46 13.54
CA LEU A 257 -0.61 -5.01 13.61
C LEU A 257 -1.02 -4.56 15.02
N ARG A 258 -1.94 -5.28 15.67
CA ARG A 258 -2.34 -5.01 17.07
C ARG A 258 -1.18 -5.18 18.05
N ALA A 259 -0.30 -6.16 17.79
CA ALA A 259 0.91 -6.39 18.55
C ALA A 259 2.08 -5.46 18.18
N ARG A 260 1.90 -4.57 17.18
CA ARG A 260 2.91 -3.65 16.64
C ARG A 260 4.13 -4.36 16.06
N ARG A 261 3.92 -5.52 15.46
CA ARG A 261 4.95 -6.34 14.81
C ARG A 261 5.05 -6.04 13.33
N PHE A 262 5.51 -4.84 13.02
CA PHE A 262 5.65 -4.37 11.63
C PHE A 262 6.73 -5.13 10.85
N ASP A 263 7.65 -5.79 11.56
CA ASP A 263 8.59 -6.79 11.03
C ASP A 263 7.90 -7.95 10.30
N ARG A 264 6.61 -8.20 10.61
CA ARG A 264 5.77 -9.22 9.96
C ARG A 264 4.89 -8.67 8.85
N THR A 265 5.35 -7.62 8.20
CA THR A 265 4.76 -7.15 6.95
C THR A 265 5.29 -8.00 5.79
N PHE A 266 4.42 -8.31 4.84
CA PHE A 266 4.78 -8.96 3.59
C PHE A 266 4.35 -8.08 2.43
N SER A 267 5.26 -7.86 1.48
CA SER A 267 5.07 -6.88 0.42
C SER A 267 5.20 -7.51 -0.95
N THR A 268 4.35 -7.07 -1.86
CA THR A 268 4.36 -7.43 -3.28
C THR A 268 4.60 -6.19 -4.11
N VAL A 269 5.20 -6.40 -5.28
CA VAL A 269 5.17 -5.43 -6.37
C VAL A 269 4.39 -6.06 -7.53
N TYR A 270 3.48 -5.31 -8.10
CA TYR A 270 2.85 -5.61 -9.38
C TYR A 270 3.42 -4.64 -10.41
N TRP A 271 3.71 -5.13 -11.62
CA TRP A 271 4.03 -4.30 -12.77
C TRP A 271 3.80 -5.10 -14.05
N ASN A 272 2.98 -4.54 -14.95
CA ASN A 272 2.74 -5.10 -16.28
C ASN A 272 3.47 -4.23 -17.33
N PRO A 273 4.59 -4.71 -17.91
CA PRO A 273 5.44 -3.91 -18.80
C PRO A 273 4.90 -3.72 -20.22
#